data_AF-A0A0Q7W1U7-F1
#
_entry.id   AF-A0A0Q7W1U7-F1
#
_cell.length_a   1.000
_cell.length_b   1.000
_cell.length_c   1.000
_cell.angle_alpha   90.00
_cell.angle_beta   90.00
_cell.angle_gamma   90.00
#
_symmetry.space_group_name_H-M   'P 1'
#
loop_
_entity.id
_entity.type
_entity.pdbx_description
1 polymer ?
#
loop_
_entity_poly.entity_id
_entity_poly.type
_entity_poly.pdbx_seq_one_letter_code
_entity_poly.pdbx_strand_id
1 'polypeptide(L)'
;MSSYGLSLLLAIIACVIGGVLGGLTLARPGSVLGLTAPDGDGRTEGRALGGLLILSHAAAALFLGYQSHVGAAMAFALAMAWLGAALGRAVSALVDRARDRLNLGSLAFEILIAVTLSLPFFNAGRLVVLRGHGMLV
;
A
#
# COMPACT_ATOMS: atom_id res chain seq x y z
N MET A 1 21.75 0.87 11.95
CA MET A 1 20.31 0.84 12.30
C MET A 1 19.86 -0.61 12.33
N SER A 2 19.05 -1.02 13.31
CA SER A 2 18.43 -2.36 13.32
C SER A 2 17.61 -2.58 12.05
N SER A 3 17.60 -3.81 11.51
CA SER A 3 16.81 -4.18 10.31
C SER A 3 15.34 -3.78 10.44
N TYR A 4 14.82 -3.81 11.67
CA TYR A 4 13.46 -3.39 11.98
C TYR A 4 13.23 -1.88 11.83
N GLY A 5 14.18 -1.06 12.33
CA GLY A 5 14.12 0.40 12.17
C GLY A 5 14.16 0.83 10.70
N LEU A 6 14.96 0.14 9.88
CA LEU A 6 14.97 0.36 8.44
C LEU A 6 13.63 -0.01 7.80
N SER A 7 13.03 -1.15 8.15
CA SER A 7 11.70 -1.51 7.62
C SER A 7 10.59 -0.55 8.02
N LEU A 8 10.63 0.01 9.23
CA LEU A 8 9.68 1.05 9.64
C LEU A 8 9.84 2.31 8.80
N LEU A 9 11.08 2.77 8.59
CA LEU A 9 11.35 3.94 7.75
C LEU A 9 10.86 3.74 6.32
N LEU A 10 11.15 2.59 5.71
CA LEU A 10 10.68 2.27 4.36
C LEU A 10 9.15 2.23 4.29
N ALA A 11 8.48 1.63 5.28
CA ALA A 11 7.03 1.60 5.34
C ALA A 11 6.42 3.00 5.50
N ILE A 12 7.03 3.87 6.29
CA ILE A 12 6.60 5.28 6.42
C ILE A 12 6.74 6.01 5.08
N ILE A 13 7.86 5.83 4.36
CA ILE A 13 8.04 6.42 3.03
C ILE A 13 6.97 5.91 2.06
N ALA A 14 6.69 4.60 2.05
CA ALA A 14 5.62 4.03 1.25
C ALA A 14 4.24 4.59 1.64
N CYS A 15 3.98 4.80 2.94
CA CYS A 15 2.77 5.47 3.42
C CYS A 15 2.67 6.91 2.87
N VAL A 16 3.75 7.67 2.91
CA VAL A 16 3.78 9.05 2.37
C VAL A 16 3.50 9.05 0.88
N ILE A 17 4.12 8.17 0.10
CA ILE A 17 3.91 8.08 -1.35
C ILE A 17 2.44 7.75 -1.66
N GLY A 18 1.88 6.72 -1.02
CA GLY A 18 0.47 6.36 -1.23
C GLY A 18 -0.51 7.42 -0.73
N GLY A 19 -0.17 8.13 0.35
CA GLY A 19 -0.94 9.27 0.85
C GLY A 19 -0.93 10.46 -0.12
N VAL A 20 0.23 10.78 -0.71
CA VAL A 20 0.37 11.80 -1.76
C VAL A 20 -0.44 11.41 -2.99
N LEU A 21 -0.37 10.15 -3.43
CA LEU A 21 -1.20 9.65 -4.54
C LEU A 21 -2.70 9.78 -4.22
N GLY A 22 -3.11 9.45 -2.99
CA GLY A 22 -4.48 9.67 -2.52
C GLY A 22 -4.88 11.14 -2.57
N GLY A 23 -4.03 12.05 -2.08
CA GLY A 23 -4.26 13.50 -2.14
C GLY A 23 -4.36 14.04 -3.57
N LEU A 24 -3.50 13.56 -4.48
CA LEU A 24 -3.58 13.92 -5.90
C LEU A 24 -4.87 13.41 -6.55
N THR A 25 -5.29 12.18 -6.23
CA THR A 25 -6.55 11.60 -6.72
C THR A 25 -7.77 12.34 -6.17
N LEU A 26 -7.71 12.78 -4.91
CA LEU A 26 -8.74 13.60 -4.27
C LEU A 26 -8.83 15.00 -4.90
N ALA A 27 -7.69 15.65 -5.14
CA ALA A 27 -7.64 17.00 -5.71
C ALA A 27 -7.99 17.02 -7.21
N ARG A 28 -7.56 15.99 -7.95
CA ARG A 28 -7.73 15.88 -9.41
C ARG A 28 -8.26 14.48 -9.78
N PRO A 29 -9.55 14.21 -9.46
CA PRO A 29 -10.16 12.92 -9.74
C PRO A 29 -10.29 12.74 -11.26
N GLY A 30 -9.49 11.84 -11.82
CA GLY A 30 -9.39 11.57 -13.26
C GLY A 30 -7.96 11.57 -13.82
N SER A 31 -6.96 12.12 -13.11
CA SER A 31 -5.57 12.12 -13.58
C SER A 31 -4.70 11.00 -12.99
N VAL A 32 -5.22 10.25 -12.01
CA VAL A 32 -4.44 9.27 -11.24
C VAL A 32 -5.19 7.94 -11.21
N LEU A 33 -4.48 6.85 -11.50
CA LEU A 33 -4.94 5.44 -11.55
C LEU A 33 -5.79 4.98 -12.73
N GLY A 34 -6.08 5.84 -13.72
CA GLY A 34 -6.77 5.41 -14.96
C GLY A 34 -8.22 4.97 -14.73
N LEU A 35 -8.80 5.31 -13.58
CA LEU A 35 -10.21 5.11 -13.25
C LEU A 35 -11.03 6.13 -14.04
N THR A 36 -11.27 5.81 -15.30
CA THR A 36 -12.24 6.53 -16.13
C THR A 36 -13.53 5.76 -16.06
N ALA A 37 -14.52 6.30 -15.36
CA ALA A 37 -15.87 5.76 -15.39
C ALA A 37 -16.39 5.80 -16.85
N PRO A 38 -17.14 4.77 -17.30
CA PRO A 38 -17.68 4.71 -18.66
C PRO A 38 -18.51 5.94 -19.06
N ASP A 39 -19.15 6.60 -18.08
CA ASP A 39 -20.15 7.64 -18.30
C ASP A 39 -19.67 9.06 -17.96
N GLY A 40 -18.37 9.26 -17.74
CA GLY A 40 -17.77 10.60 -17.64
C GLY A 40 -17.87 11.31 -16.29
N ASP A 41 -18.62 10.80 -15.31
CA ASP A 41 -18.69 11.36 -13.94
C ASP A 41 -17.97 10.52 -12.86
N GLY A 42 -16.76 10.06 -13.17
CA GLY A 42 -15.90 9.34 -12.20
C GLY A 42 -15.31 10.24 -11.10
N ARG A 43 -15.77 11.50 -10.96
CA ARG A 43 -15.16 12.48 -10.04
C ARG A 43 -15.44 12.16 -8.58
N THR A 44 -16.66 11.73 -8.29
CA THR A 44 -17.08 11.36 -6.94
C THR A 44 -16.35 10.11 -6.47
N GLU A 45 -16.29 9.08 -7.30
CA GLU A 45 -15.56 7.84 -7.02
C GLU A 45 -14.05 8.08 -6.89
N GLY A 46 -13.48 8.90 -7.78
CA GLY A 46 -12.07 9.31 -7.69
C GLY A 46 -11.76 10.05 -6.39
N ARG A 47 -12.62 10.97 -5.96
CA ARG A 47 -12.48 11.67 -4.68
C ARG A 47 -12.64 10.73 -3.48
N ALA A 48 -13.61 9.82 -3.52
CA ALA A 48 -13.81 8.84 -2.47
C ALA A 48 -12.57 7.94 -2.33
N LEU A 49 -12.02 7.44 -3.44
CA LEU A 49 -10.78 6.66 -3.44
C LEU A 49 -9.59 7.49 -2.94
N GLY A 50 -9.48 8.74 -3.38
CA GLY A 50 -8.42 9.64 -2.93
C GLY A 50 -8.46 9.88 -1.43
N GLY A 51 -9.65 10.13 -0.87
CA GLY A 51 -9.91 10.26 0.56
C GLY A 51 -9.59 8.98 1.34
N LEU A 52 -9.96 7.82 0.80
CA LEU A 52 -9.63 6.52 1.38
C LEU A 52 -8.11 6.31 1.42
N LEU A 53 -7.41 6.55 0.33
CA LEU A 53 -5.95 6.37 0.25
C LEU A 53 -5.21 7.31 1.19
N ILE A 54 -5.54 8.60 1.20
CA ILE A 54 -4.87 9.57 2.07
C ILE A 54 -5.08 9.23 3.54
N LEU A 55 -6.32 8.95 3.98
CA LEU A 55 -6.61 8.68 5.38
C LEU A 55 -6.06 7.32 5.83
N SER A 56 -6.18 6.28 5.01
CA SER A 56 -5.65 4.95 5.35
C SER A 56 -4.12 4.96 5.50
N HIS A 57 -3.41 5.65 4.60
CA HIS A 57 -1.95 5.76 4.67
C HIS A 57 -1.50 6.69 5.82
N ALA A 58 -2.20 7.80 6.05
CA ALA A 58 -1.92 8.68 7.19
C ALA A 58 -2.10 7.96 8.53
N ALA A 59 -3.18 7.18 8.67
CA ALA A 59 -3.44 6.38 9.85
C ALA A 59 -2.35 5.33 10.07
N ALA A 60 -1.98 4.57 9.02
CA ALA A 60 -0.90 3.59 9.13
C ALA A 60 0.45 4.23 9.51
N ALA A 61 0.82 5.36 8.90
CA ALA A 61 2.04 6.09 9.22
C ALA A 61 2.05 6.60 10.68
N LEU A 62 0.92 7.16 11.15
CA LEU A 62 0.77 7.62 12.52
C LEU A 62 0.99 6.46 13.50
N PHE A 63 0.34 5.32 13.28
CA PHE A 63 0.48 4.16 14.16
C PHE A 63 1.86 3.49 14.06
N LEU A 64 2.54 3.54 12.91
CA LEU A 64 3.94 3.09 12.81
C LEU A 64 4.86 3.89 13.73
N GLY A 65 4.60 5.19 13.91
CA GLY A 65 5.35 6.06 14.83
C GLY A 65 4.89 5.99 16.30
N TYR A 66 3.59 5.84 16.54
CA TYR A 66 3.02 5.84 17.90
C TYR A 66 3.09 4.46 18.57
N GLN A 67 2.59 3.42 17.89
CA GLN A 67 2.56 2.03 18.37
C GLN A 67 2.95 1.09 17.23
N SER A 68 4.25 0.94 17.01
CA SER A 68 4.80 0.29 15.81
C SER A 68 4.29 -1.13 15.53
N HIS A 69 3.90 -1.91 16.54
CA HIS A 69 3.31 -3.25 16.36
C HIS A 69 1.92 -3.21 15.70
N VAL A 70 1.03 -2.31 16.16
CA VAL A 70 -0.28 -2.06 15.53
C VAL A 70 -0.06 -1.47 14.14
N GLY A 71 0.84 -0.48 14.04
CA GLY A 71 1.19 0.15 12.76
C GLY A 71 1.69 -0.85 11.72
N ALA A 72 2.49 -1.84 12.13
CA ALA A 72 2.97 -2.89 11.23
C ALA A 72 1.83 -3.77 10.69
N ALA A 73 0.85 -4.14 11.52
CA ALA A 73 -0.32 -4.89 11.08
C ALA A 73 -1.22 -4.06 10.13
N MET A 74 -1.41 -2.77 10.41
CA MET A 74 -2.14 -1.86 9.53
C MET A 74 -1.43 -1.67 8.18
N ALA A 75 -0.11 -1.49 8.19
CA ALA A 75 0.70 -1.40 6.98
C ALA A 75 0.62 -2.69 6.16
N PHE A 76 0.59 -3.86 6.82
CA PHE A 76 0.39 -5.13 6.14
C PHE A 76 -1.01 -5.25 5.51
N ALA A 77 -2.07 -4.77 6.16
CA ALA A 77 -3.39 -4.72 5.55
C ALA A 77 -3.42 -3.84 4.29
N LEU A 78 -2.74 -2.68 4.33
CA LEU A 78 -2.54 -1.84 3.15
C LEU A 78 -1.71 -2.54 2.07
N ALA A 79 -0.66 -3.28 2.45
CA ALA A 79 0.13 -4.07 1.51
C ALA A 79 -0.73 -5.07 0.74
N MET A 80 -1.65 -5.76 1.43
CA MET A 80 -2.59 -6.68 0.80
C MET A 80 -3.58 -5.98 -0.12
N ALA A 81 -3.99 -4.75 0.20
CA ALA A 81 -4.83 -3.95 -0.70
C ALA A 81 -4.10 -3.59 -2.01
N TRP A 82 -2.85 -3.12 -1.92
CA TRP A 82 -2.01 -2.84 -3.08
C TRP A 82 -1.71 -4.10 -3.91
N LEU A 83 -1.43 -5.23 -3.25
CA LEU A 83 -1.23 -6.51 -3.93
C LEU A 83 -2.50 -7.00 -4.63
N GLY A 84 -3.66 -6.87 -3.97
CA GLY A 84 -4.96 -7.21 -4.55
C GLY A 84 -5.26 -6.40 -5.81
N ALA A 85 -4.94 -5.11 -5.82
CA ALA A 85 -5.07 -4.26 -7.01
C ALA A 85 -4.15 -4.73 -8.15
N ALA A 86 -2.88 -5.04 -7.85
CA ALA A 86 -1.94 -5.60 -8.83
C ALA A 86 -2.42 -6.93 -9.42
N LEU A 87 -2.92 -7.83 -8.57
CA LEU A 87 -3.49 -9.11 -9.00
C LEU A 87 -4.73 -8.92 -9.86
N GLY A 88 -5.63 -8.01 -9.48
CA GLY A 88 -6.82 -7.68 -10.26
C GLY A 88 -6.46 -7.23 -11.67
N ARG A 89 -5.49 -6.32 -11.81
CA ARG A 89 -5.00 -5.90 -13.15
C ARG A 89 -4.37 -7.05 -13.93
N ALA A 90 -3.58 -7.89 -13.27
CA ALA A 90 -2.95 -9.05 -13.91
C ALA A 90 -4.01 -10.03 -14.43
N VAL A 91 -5.04 -10.33 -13.63
CA VAL A 91 -6.16 -11.20 -14.03
C VAL A 91 -6.95 -10.57 -15.18
N SER A 92 -7.32 -9.29 -15.11
CA SER A 92 -8.01 -8.61 -16.21
C SER A 92 -7.21 -8.61 -17.51
N ALA A 93 -5.88 -8.52 -17.45
CA ALA A 93 -5.07 -8.61 -18.65
C ALA A 93 -5.06 -10.01 -19.29
N LEU A 94 -5.16 -11.06 -18.46
CA LEU A 94 -5.19 -12.45 -18.91
C LEU A 94 -6.58 -12.85 -19.42
N VAL A 95 -7.64 -12.45 -18.70
CA VAL A 95 -9.03 -12.85 -18.96
C VAL A 95 -9.66 -11.95 -20.03
N ASP A 96 -9.57 -10.63 -19.85
CA ASP A 96 -10.25 -9.67 -20.73
C ASP A 96 -9.40 -9.31 -21.96
N ARG A 97 -8.22 -9.93 -22.11
CA ARG A 97 -7.19 -9.61 -23.11
C ARG A 97 -6.87 -8.12 -23.20
N ALA A 98 -7.05 -7.39 -22.10
CA ALA A 98 -6.81 -5.96 -22.00
C ALA A 98 -5.31 -5.62 -21.93
N ARG A 99 -4.47 -6.40 -22.62
CA ARG A 99 -3.00 -6.27 -22.61
C ARG A 99 -2.54 -4.90 -23.12
N ASP A 100 -3.26 -4.32 -24.07
CA ASP A 100 -3.01 -2.95 -24.55
C ASP A 100 -3.34 -1.88 -23.51
N ARG A 101 -4.14 -2.21 -22.49
CA ARG A 101 -4.49 -1.34 -21.35
C ARG A 101 -3.69 -1.67 -20.09
N LEU A 102 -2.77 -2.64 -20.14
CA LEU A 102 -1.86 -2.92 -19.03
C LEU A 102 -0.85 -1.79 -18.87
N ASN A 103 -0.99 -1.04 -17.78
CA ASN A 103 0.07 -0.14 -17.36
C ASN A 103 1.11 -0.90 -16.52
N LEU A 104 2.16 -1.41 -17.18
CA LEU A 104 3.26 -2.13 -16.52
C LEU A 104 3.92 -1.30 -15.41
N GLY A 105 4.00 0.02 -15.60
CA GLY A 105 4.55 0.94 -14.60
C GLY A 105 3.69 1.00 -13.33
N SER A 106 2.37 1.08 -13.48
CA SER A 106 1.45 0.98 -12.34
C SER A 106 1.54 -0.38 -11.66
N LEU A 107 1.57 -1.48 -12.42
CA LEU A 107 1.69 -2.82 -11.86
C LEU A 107 2.96 -2.99 -11.02
N ALA A 108 4.11 -2.61 -11.57
CA ALA A 108 5.39 -2.67 -10.88
C ALA A 108 5.39 -1.80 -9.61
N PHE A 109 4.80 -0.60 -9.70
CA PHE A 109 4.66 0.31 -8.56
C PHE A 109 3.81 -0.30 -7.44
N GLU A 110 2.65 -0.87 -7.76
CA GLU A 110 1.78 -1.50 -6.76
C GLU A 110 2.48 -2.65 -6.04
N ILE A 111 3.17 -3.51 -6.78
CA ILE A 111 3.96 -4.62 -6.22
C ILE A 111 5.05 -4.07 -5.29
N LEU A 112 5.77 -3.04 -5.72
CA LEU A 112 6.83 -2.43 -4.92
C LEU A 112 6.29 -1.84 -3.61
N ILE A 113 5.18 -1.11 -3.66
CA ILE A 113 4.54 -0.55 -2.47
C ILE A 113 4.04 -1.66 -1.55
N ALA A 114 3.39 -2.70 -2.10
CA ALA A 114 2.93 -3.85 -1.33
C ALA A 114 4.08 -4.54 -0.60
N VAL A 115 5.18 -4.83 -1.30
CA VAL A 115 6.38 -5.44 -0.69
C VAL A 115 6.90 -4.54 0.42
N THR A 116 7.06 -3.23 0.15
CA THR A 116 7.63 -2.28 1.11
C THR A 116 6.80 -2.16 2.38
N LEU A 117 5.47 -2.09 2.27
CA LEU A 117 4.55 -1.99 3.40
C LEU A 117 4.46 -3.28 4.23
N SER A 118 4.79 -4.44 3.64
CA SER A 118 4.78 -5.72 4.35
C SER A 118 6.00 -5.93 5.27
N LEU A 119 7.12 -5.25 4.99
CA LEU A 119 8.39 -5.40 5.70
C LEU A 119 8.31 -5.26 7.23
N PRO A 120 7.68 -4.20 7.81
CA PRO A 120 7.66 -4.03 9.26
C PRO A 120 6.93 -5.19 9.96
N PHE A 121 5.90 -5.77 9.34
CA PHE A 121 5.15 -6.89 9.91
C PHE A 121 6.01 -8.15 10.04
N PHE A 122 6.69 -8.55 8.97
CA PHE A 122 7.55 -9.73 8.99
C PHE A 122 8.80 -9.54 9.86
N ASN A 123 9.39 -8.34 9.86
CA ASN A 123 10.54 -8.05 10.73
C ASN A 123 10.16 -7.99 12.21
N ALA A 124 8.95 -7.51 12.56
CA ALA A 124 8.43 -7.60 13.92
C ALA A 124 8.25 -9.05 14.36
N GLY A 125 7.65 -9.90 13.52
CA GLY A 125 7.49 -11.33 13.80
C GLY A 125 8.83 -12.05 14.04
N ARG A 126 9.84 -11.74 13.23
CA ARG A 126 11.19 -12.32 13.39
C ARG A 126 11.86 -11.92 14.70
N LEU A 127 11.65 -10.69 15.17
CA LEU A 127 12.14 -10.23 16.47
C LEU A 127 11.46 -10.96 17.64
N VAL A 128 10.15 -11.22 17.55
CA VAL A 128 9.43 -11.99 18.58
C VAL A 128 9.95 -13.43 18.65
N VAL A 129 10.15 -14.09 17.52
CA VAL A 129 10.72 -15.45 17.47
C VAL A 129 12.14 -15.49 18.04
N LEU A 130 13.04 -14.58 17.64
CA LEU A 130 14.40 -14.54 18.17
C LEU A 130 14.46 -14.28 19.68
N ARG A 131 13.56 -13.44 20.21
CA ARG A 131 13.48 -13.14 21.64
C ARG A 131 12.85 -14.29 22.43
N GLY A 132 11.91 -15.03 21.84
CA GLY A 132 11.29 -16.22 22.43
C GLY A 132 12.24 -17.42 22.50
N HIS A 133 13.14 -17.58 21.53
CA HIS A 133 14.18 -18.62 21.56
C HIS A 133 15.31 -18.34 22.55
N GLY A 134 15.47 -17.10 23.03
CA GLY A 134 16.41 -16.73 24.11
C GLY A 134 15.85 -16.90 25.52
N MET A 135 14.63 -17.42 25.66
CA MET A 135 13.96 -17.69 26.93
C MET A 135 13.71 -19.19 27.19
N LEU A 136 14.33 -20.06 26.39
CA LEU A 136 14.41 -21.49 26.65
C LEU A 136 15.88 -21.89 26.74
N VAL A 137 16.34 -22.07 27.99
CA VAL A 137 17.66 -22.52 28.46
C VAL A 137 18.73 -21.44 28.56
#